data_AF-A0A3N9N8X8-F1
#
_entry.id   AF-A0A3N9N8X8-F1
#
_cell.length_a   1.000
_cell.length_b   1.000
_cell.length_c   1.000
_cell.angle_alpha   90.00
_cell.angle_beta   90.00
_cell.angle_gamma   90.00
#
_symmetry.space_group_name_H-M   'P 1'
#
loop_
_entity.id
_entity.type
_entity.pdbx_description
1 polymer ?
#
loop_
_entity_poly.entity_id
_entity_poly.type
_entity_poly.pdbx_seq_one_letter_code
_entity_poly.pdbx_strand_id
1 'polypeptide(L)'
;MNAPMPPGYLSREQIELFDRLASLVAKKRLTAPAILFLESVRPLNFVGSQAMLFFAPMVHALFTLQQYDLIQKALERRETLGYLTDLLECKEEDAARKESALREQMKREKKAKRAEKKKRIS
;
A
#
# COMPACT_ATOMS: atom_id res chain seq x y z
N MET A 1 -0.35 -2.65 13.56
CA MET A 1 0.90 -1.99 14.00
C MET A 1 0.71 -0.48 13.98
N ASN A 2 1.58 0.28 14.64
CA ASN A 2 1.68 1.73 14.37
C ASN A 2 2.33 1.92 13.00
N ALA A 3 1.91 2.94 12.25
CA ALA A 3 2.54 3.28 10.98
C ALA A 3 4.04 3.51 11.19
N PRO A 4 4.91 3.04 10.27
CA PRO A 4 6.34 3.27 10.40
C PRO A 4 6.64 4.77 10.38
N MET A 5 7.59 5.20 11.20
CA MET A 5 8.03 6.60 11.21
C MET A 5 8.78 6.90 9.91
N PRO A 6 8.39 7.94 9.16
CA PRO A 6 9.09 8.30 7.95
C PRO A 6 10.49 8.84 8.28
N PRO A 7 11.50 8.57 7.43
CA PRO A 7 12.81 9.20 7.55
C PRO A 7 12.70 10.73 7.53
N GLY A 8 13.41 11.42 8.41
CA GLY A 8 13.28 12.88 8.60
C GLY A 8 13.68 13.76 7.39
N TYR A 9 14.29 13.16 6.37
CA TYR A 9 14.65 13.84 5.12
C TYR A 9 13.56 13.75 4.05
N LEU A 10 12.52 12.94 4.24
CA LEU A 10 11.40 12.88 3.32
C LEU A 10 10.50 14.10 3.52
N SER A 11 10.18 14.76 2.42
CA SER A 11 9.17 15.81 2.43
C SER A 11 7.78 15.22 2.72
N ARG A 12 6.87 16.08 3.21
CA ARG A 12 5.47 15.70 3.41
C ARG A 12 4.83 15.13 2.14
N GLU A 13 5.12 15.74 0.99
CA GLU A 13 4.61 15.27 -0.29
C GLU A 13 5.11 13.85 -0.61
N GLN A 14 6.41 13.59 -0.46
CA GLN A 14 6.96 12.24 -0.66
C GLN A 14 6.31 11.20 0.26
N ILE A 15 6.09 11.54 1.53
CA ILE A 15 5.40 10.65 2.49
C ILE A 15 3.99 10.33 2.01
N GLU A 16 3.23 11.34 1.57
CA GLU A 16 1.88 11.14 1.03
C GLU A 16 1.87 10.28 -0.26
N LEU A 17 2.88 10.45 -1.12
CA LEU A 17 3.02 9.63 -2.33
C LEU A 17 3.33 8.16 -1.99
N PHE A 18 4.25 7.90 -1.06
CA PHE A 18 4.56 6.54 -0.59
C PHE A 18 3.35 5.88 0.06
N ASP A 19 2.56 6.62 0.85
CA ASP A 19 1.34 6.09 1.47
C ASP A 19 0.33 5.62 0.42
N ARG A 20 0.13 6.42 -0.65
CA ARG A 20 -0.76 6.08 -1.76
C ARG A 20 -0.25 4.87 -2.54
N LEU A 21 1.05 4.83 -2.84
CA LEU A 21 1.68 3.72 -3.54
C LEU A 21 1.50 2.41 -2.76
N ALA A 22 1.88 2.41 -1.48
CA ALA A 22 1.78 1.24 -0.62
C ALA A 22 0.34 0.77 -0.45
N SER A 23 -0.61 1.71 -0.31
CA SER A 23 -2.04 1.41 -0.24
C SER A 23 -2.55 0.74 -1.52
N LEU A 24 -2.09 1.17 -2.70
CA LEU A 24 -2.48 0.55 -3.97
C LEU A 24 -1.91 -0.87 -4.10
N VAL A 25 -0.63 -1.05 -3.79
CA VAL A 25 0.05 -2.36 -3.82
C VAL A 25 -0.67 -3.35 -2.91
N ALA A 26 -0.97 -2.96 -1.66
CA ALA A 26 -1.72 -3.78 -0.70
C ALA A 26 -3.12 -4.13 -1.20
N LYS A 27 -3.86 -3.14 -1.73
CA LYS A 27 -5.20 -3.35 -2.31
C LYS A 27 -5.19 -4.34 -3.47
N LYS A 28 -4.09 -4.39 -4.24
CA LYS A 28 -3.89 -5.30 -5.36
C LYS A 28 -3.30 -6.66 -4.96
N ARG A 29 -3.04 -6.90 -3.66
CA ARG A 29 -2.39 -8.12 -3.15
C ARG A 29 -1.00 -8.34 -3.76
N LEU A 30 -0.28 -7.26 -4.01
CA LEU A 30 1.07 -7.26 -4.60
C LEU A 30 2.16 -6.94 -3.57
N THR A 31 1.85 -6.95 -2.26
CA THR A 31 2.81 -6.63 -1.21
C THR A 31 4.02 -7.58 -1.21
N ALA A 32 3.79 -8.89 -1.19
CA ALA A 32 4.87 -9.89 -1.22
C ALA A 32 5.83 -9.74 -2.42
N PRO A 33 5.36 -9.70 -3.69
CA PRO A 33 6.27 -9.50 -4.82
C PRO A 33 6.94 -8.11 -4.82
N ALA A 34 6.28 -7.06 -4.31
CA ALA A 34 6.88 -5.74 -4.17
C ALA A 34 8.04 -5.74 -3.15
N ILE A 35 7.86 -6.37 -1.99
CA ILE A 35 8.92 -6.50 -0.97
C ILE A 35 10.09 -7.32 -1.51
N LEU A 36 9.81 -8.47 -2.14
CA LEU A 36 10.86 -9.30 -2.75
C LEU A 36 11.68 -8.51 -3.78
N PHE A 37 11.00 -7.72 -4.61
CA PHE A 37 11.66 -6.84 -5.57
C PHE A 37 12.54 -5.79 -4.86
N LEU A 38 12.01 -5.10 -3.85
CA LEU A 38 12.75 -4.09 -3.07
C LEU A 38 14.00 -4.67 -2.37
N GLU A 39 13.91 -5.88 -1.82
CA GLU A 39 15.06 -6.61 -1.26
C GLU A 39 16.10 -6.95 -2.33
N SER A 40 15.66 -7.33 -3.53
CA SER A 40 16.57 -7.68 -4.63
C SER A 40 17.36 -6.50 -5.17
N VAL A 41 16.83 -5.27 -5.05
CA VAL A 41 17.50 -4.04 -5.52
C VAL A 41 18.28 -3.33 -4.42
N ARG A 42 18.07 -3.67 -3.14
CA ARG A 42 18.80 -3.14 -1.98
C ARG A 42 20.34 -3.20 -2.08
N PRO A 43 21.00 -4.19 -2.71
CA PRO A 43 22.47 -4.24 -2.84
C PRO A 43 23.06 -3.43 -4.01
N LEU A 44 22.24 -2.83 -4.87
CA LEU A 44 22.71 -2.14 -6.09
C LEU A 44 22.83 -0.62 -5.85
N ASN A 45 23.95 -0.01 -6.21
CA ASN A 45 24.17 1.44 -6.07
C ASN A 45 23.28 2.34 -6.96
N PHE A 46 22.29 1.79 -7.68
CA PHE A 46 21.49 2.50 -8.69
C PHE A 46 20.01 2.07 -8.69
N VAL A 47 19.36 2.18 -7.53
CA VAL A 47 18.00 1.62 -7.29
C VAL A 47 16.86 2.45 -7.88
N GLY A 48 17.06 3.76 -8.08
CA GLY A 48 15.98 4.65 -8.51
C GLY A 48 15.34 4.28 -9.85
N SER A 49 16.15 4.02 -10.89
CA SER A 49 15.63 3.79 -12.25
C SER A 49 14.98 2.40 -12.42
N GLN A 50 15.59 1.34 -11.88
CA GLN A 50 15.07 -0.03 -12.01
C GLN A 50 13.83 -0.26 -11.16
N ALA A 51 13.77 0.33 -9.96
CA ALA A 51 12.58 0.25 -9.12
C ALA A 51 11.37 0.94 -9.76
N MET A 52 11.58 2.11 -10.36
CA MET A 52 10.49 2.82 -11.01
C MET A 52 9.99 2.12 -12.27
N LEU A 53 10.83 1.39 -13.01
CA LEU A 53 10.37 0.56 -14.14
C LEU A 53 9.42 -0.56 -13.69
N PHE A 54 9.69 -1.21 -12.56
CA PHE A 54 8.81 -2.24 -12.01
C PHE A 54 7.45 -1.66 -11.54
N PHE A 55 7.49 -0.51 -10.87
CA PHE A 55 6.28 0.15 -10.36
C PHE A 55 5.58 1.05 -11.39
N ALA A 56 6.14 1.24 -12.58
CA ALA A 56 5.61 2.10 -13.65
C ALA A 56 4.09 1.95 -13.90
N PRO A 57 3.51 0.73 -14.03
CA PRO A 57 2.06 0.59 -14.25
C PRO A 57 1.20 1.12 -13.10
N MET A 58 1.70 1.08 -11.86
CA MET A 58 1.01 1.62 -10.69
C MET A 58 1.25 3.12 -10.56
N VAL A 59 2.46 3.56 -10.89
CA VAL A 59 2.88 4.94 -10.75
C VAL A 59 2.22 5.82 -11.83
N HIS A 60 2.21 5.41 -13.09
CA HIS A 60 1.51 6.14 -14.16
C HIS A 60 -0.01 6.21 -13.94
N ALA A 61 -0.60 5.23 -13.24
CA ALA A 61 -2.01 5.24 -12.92
C ALA A 61 -2.39 6.19 -11.77
N LEU A 62 -1.42 6.62 -10.95
CA LEU A 62 -1.68 7.38 -9.72
C LEU A 62 -0.93 8.72 -9.63
N PHE A 63 0.15 8.90 -10.38
CA PHE A 63 1.09 9.99 -10.18
C PHE A 63 1.38 10.74 -11.48
N THR A 64 1.61 12.05 -11.34
CA THR A 64 2.12 12.90 -12.42
C THR A 64 3.61 12.66 -12.65
N LEU A 65 4.16 13.13 -13.77
CA LEU A 65 5.61 13.08 -14.03
C LEU A 65 6.43 13.75 -12.93
N GLN A 66 5.93 14.85 -12.35
CA GLN A 66 6.60 15.56 -11.26
C GLN A 66 6.65 14.71 -9.97
N GLN A 67 5.56 14.00 -9.67
CA GLN A 67 5.48 13.11 -8.52
C GLN A 67 6.34 11.86 -8.72
N TYR A 68 6.47 11.38 -9.95
CA TYR A 68 7.38 10.32 -10.33
C TYR A 68 8.83 10.68 -9.96
N ASP A 69 9.30 11.88 -10.34
CA ASP A 69 10.66 12.34 -10.03
C ASP A 69 10.91 12.46 -8.52
N LEU A 70 9.90 12.90 -7.76
CA LEU A 70 9.98 13.01 -6.30
C LEU A 70 10.17 11.65 -5.62
N ILE A 71 9.44 10.63 -6.09
CA ILE A 71 9.55 9.25 -5.58
C ILE A 71 10.90 8.66 -6.00
N GLN A 72 11.31 8.83 -7.26
CA GLN A 72 12.58 8.31 -7.77
C GLN A 72 13.76 8.81 -6.94
N LYS A 73 13.84 10.12 -6.68
CA LYS A 73 14.90 10.72 -5.84
C LYS A 73 14.88 10.21 -4.41
N ALA A 74 13.70 9.96 -3.85
CA ALA A 74 13.59 9.39 -2.51
C ALA A 74 14.10 7.94 -2.46
N LEU A 75 13.78 7.13 -3.47
CA LEU A 75 14.19 5.72 -3.57
C LEU A 75 15.70 5.52 -3.75
N GLU A 76 16.47 6.55 -4.11
CA GLU A 76 17.94 6.51 -4.13
C GLU A 76 18.54 6.29 -2.74
N ARG A 77 17.79 6.58 -1.67
CA ARG A 77 18.26 6.43 -0.29
C ARG A 77 17.86 5.09 0.29
N ARG A 78 18.85 4.36 0.80
CA ARG A 78 18.67 3.00 1.36
C ARG A 78 17.63 2.96 2.50
N GLU A 79 17.56 3.99 3.34
CA GLU A 79 16.59 4.03 4.43
C GLU A 79 15.16 4.22 3.93
N THR A 80 14.96 4.83 2.75
CA THR A 80 13.64 4.96 2.12
C THR A 80 13.11 3.63 1.64
N LEU A 81 13.99 2.74 1.15
CA LEU A 81 13.58 1.37 0.77
C LEU A 81 13.09 0.58 1.98
N GLY A 82 13.81 0.66 3.11
CA GLY A 82 13.38 0.04 4.37
C GLY A 82 12.04 0.58 4.84
N TYR A 83 11.89 1.91 4.85
CA TYR A 83 10.62 2.56 5.17
C TYR A 83 9.47 2.11 4.26
N LEU A 84 9.70 1.99 2.95
CA LEU A 84 8.69 1.53 2.00
C LEU A 84 8.28 0.07 2.24
N THR A 85 9.24 -0.81 2.56
CA THR A 85 8.96 -2.20 2.95
C THR A 85 8.04 -2.25 4.17
N ASP A 86 8.39 -1.55 5.25
CA ASP A 86 7.59 -1.52 6.47
C ASP A 86 6.19 -0.94 6.21
N LEU A 87 6.11 0.08 5.35
CA LEU A 87 4.85 0.72 4.99
C LEU A 87 3.96 -0.23 4.18
N LEU A 88 4.53 -1.01 3.27
CA LEU A 88 3.82 -2.01 2.47
C LEU A 88 3.18 -3.10 3.37
N GLU A 89 3.93 -3.61 4.34
CA GLU A 89 3.42 -4.59 5.31
C GLU A 89 2.28 -4.00 6.15
N CYS A 90 2.48 -2.79 6.68
CA CYS A 90 1.46 -2.08 7.46
C CYS A 90 0.16 -1.89 6.65
N LYS A 91 0.25 -1.51 5.36
CA LYS A 91 -0.92 -1.35 4.49
C LYS A 91 -1.60 -2.67 4.13
N GLU A 92 -0.86 -3.76 4.03
CA GLU A 92 -1.46 -5.10 3.81
C GLU A 92 -2.30 -5.55 5.01
N GLU A 93 -1.79 -5.38 6.22
CA GLU A 93 -2.55 -5.67 7.44
C GLU A 93 -3.84 -4.84 7.50
N ASP A 94 -3.74 -3.54 7.20
CA ASP A 94 -4.88 -2.63 7.22
C ASP A 94 -5.92 -3.01 6.17
N ALA A 95 -5.49 -3.41 4.97
CA ALA A 95 -6.38 -3.91 3.93
C ALA A 95 -7.08 -5.21 4.38
N ALA A 96 -6.35 -6.15 4.99
CA ALA A 96 -6.91 -7.39 5.51
C ALA A 96 -7.94 -7.15 6.63
N ARG A 97 -7.65 -6.24 7.57
CA ARG A 97 -8.57 -5.82 8.65
C ARG A 97 -9.84 -5.17 8.10
N LYS A 98 -9.71 -4.27 7.13
CA LYS A 98 -10.88 -3.62 6.49
C LYS A 98 -11.75 -4.65 5.77
N GLU A 99 -11.15 -5.62 5.09
CA GLU A 99 -11.88 -6.67 4.39
C GLU A 99 -12.62 -7.60 5.36
N SER A 100 -12.00 -8.03 6.46
CA SER A 100 -12.66 -8.88 7.45
C SER A 100 -13.82 -8.16 8.14
N ALA A 101 -13.63 -6.90 8.54
CA ALA A 101 -14.68 -6.08 9.12
C ALA A 101 -15.88 -5.90 8.17
N LEU A 102 -15.62 -5.61 6.88
CA LEU A 102 -16.66 -5.49 5.87
C LEU A 102 -17.42 -6.82 5.68
N ARG A 103 -16.70 -7.94 5.62
CA ARG A 103 -17.30 -9.29 5.52
C ARG A 103 -18.18 -9.61 6.72
N GLU A 104 -17.80 -9.21 7.93
CA GLU A 104 -18.61 -9.39 9.14
C GLU A 104 -19.87 -8.53 9.14
N GLN A 105 -19.77 -7.25 8.76
CA GLN A 105 -20.93 -6.36 8.63
C GLN A 105 -21.93 -6.91 7.61
N MET A 106 -21.46 -7.29 6.42
CA MET A 106 -22.31 -7.90 5.40
C MET A 106 -23.00 -9.19 5.89
N LYS A 107 -22.32 -10.01 6.70
CA LYS A 107 -22.92 -11.21 7.30
C LYS A 107 -24.02 -10.84 8.31
N ARG A 108 -23.80 -9.84 9.16
CA ARG A 108 -24.79 -9.35 10.16
C ARG A 108 -26.02 -8.77 9.47
N GLU A 109 -25.83 -7.92 8.47
CA GLU A 109 -26.92 -7.33 7.68
C GLU A 109 -27.75 -8.40 6.96
N LYS A 110 -27.10 -9.37 6.30
CA LYS A 110 -27.80 -10.48 5.62
C LYS A 110 -28.63 -11.30 6.62
N LYS A 111 -28.12 -11.55 7.83
CA LYS A 111 -28.87 -12.25 8.90
C LYS A 111 -30.06 -11.42 9.39
N ALA A 112 -29.88 -10.12 9.63
CA ALA A 112 -30.96 -9.22 10.06
C ALA A 112 -32.09 -9.15 9.01
N LYS A 113 -31.75 -8.96 7.74
CA LYS A 113 -32.73 -8.95 6.62
C LYS A 113 -33.51 -10.27 6.51
N ARG A 114 -32.86 -11.42 6.73
CA ARG A 114 -33.52 -12.74 6.74
C ARG A 114 -34.48 -12.90 7.92
N ALA A 115 -34.08 -12.45 9.11
CA ALA A 115 -34.92 -12.50 10.31
C ALA A 115 -36.16 -11.59 10.18
N GLU A 116 -35.99 -10.38 9.64
CA GLU A 116 -37.08 -9.43 9.38
C GLU A 116 -38.07 -9.99 8.34
N LYS A 117 -37.58 -10.56 7.24
CA LYS A 117 -38.45 -11.20 6.23
C LYS A 117 -39.26 -12.35 6.82
N LYS A 118 -38.68 -13.16 7.71
CA LYS A 118 -39.38 -14.28 8.38
C LYS A 118 -40.47 -13.79 9.33
N LYS A 119 -40.26 -12.66 10.01
CA LYS A 119 -41.28 -12.03 10.89
C LYS A 119 -42.45 -11.41 10.12
N ARG A 120 -42.25 -10.91 8.90
CA ARG A 120 -43.32 -10.31 8.08
C ARG A 120 -44.26 -11.32 7.40
N ILE A 121 -43.86 -12.59 7.34
CA ILE A 121 -44.59 -13.69 6.67
C ILE A 121 -45.34 -14.56 7.70
N SER A 122 -45.03 -14.40 8.99
CA SER A 122 -45.73 -15.03 10.12
C SER A 122 -46.73 -14.07 10.72
#